data_AF-A0A8S9MS89-F1
#
_entry.id   AF-A0A8S9MS89-F1
#
_cell.length_a   1.000
_cell.length_b   1.000
_cell.length_c   1.000
_cell.angle_alpha   90.00
_cell.angle_beta   90.00
_cell.angle_gamma   90.00
#
_symmetry.space_group_name_H-M   'P 1'
#
loop_
_entity.id
_entity.type
_entity.pdbx_description
1 polymer ?
#
loop_
_entity_poly.entity_id
_entity_poly.type
_entity_poly.pdbx_seq_one_letter_code
_entity_poly.pdbx_strand_id
1 'polypeptide(L)'
;MDTKSKISQSRKNHNKSSKKHDANKKHQQQEDDVGITNSWICKNASCRANVPKDDSFCKRCSCCVCHSFDENKDPSLWLVCESEKPSDVEFCGLSCHVECAFREDKVGVTSIGNLMKLDGCFCCYSCGKVSEILGCWKKQLVAAKDARRRDVLCYRIEMSYRLLDGTCRFSELHEVVKAAKSMLEDEVGPLDGPSARTDRGIVSRLPVASDVQELCTSAIKMAEDWSANIARDSIPAACRFHFEDVASTRVTLRLIELPSAEECGVTGYRLWCFKKGETPEDDQFLDLSRAERRILLADLDPCKEYMFRVVSYTEAGCL
;
A
#
# COMPACT_ATOMS: atom_id res chain seq x y z
N MET A 1 21.88 -73.76 11.18
CA MET A 1 23.18 -74.32 10.76
C MET A 1 23.51 -73.65 9.44
N ASP A 2 24.46 -72.74 9.26
CA ASP A 2 25.49 -72.09 10.08
C ASP A 2 25.75 -70.74 9.37
N THR A 3 25.60 -69.60 10.03
CA THR A 3 26.65 -68.83 10.73
C THR A 3 27.86 -68.38 9.88
N LYS A 4 28.15 -67.07 10.00
CA LYS A 4 29.46 -66.36 9.91
C LYS A 4 29.90 -65.96 8.49
N SER A 5 30.04 -64.68 8.14
CA SER A 5 30.76 -63.55 8.77
C SER A 5 32.28 -63.73 8.79
N LYS A 6 32.98 -62.62 8.47
CA LYS A 6 34.36 -62.22 8.83
C LYS A 6 35.45 -62.50 7.79
N ILE A 7 36.50 -61.69 7.59
CA ILE A 7 36.94 -60.30 7.92
C ILE A 7 38.38 -60.20 7.34
N SER A 8 38.84 -58.97 7.05
CA SER A 8 40.25 -58.48 6.97
C SER A 8 41.11 -58.91 5.77
N GLN A 9 42.12 -58.18 5.29
CA GLN A 9 43.13 -57.28 5.91
C GLN A 9 43.52 -56.17 4.91
N SER A 10 43.52 -54.87 5.27
CA SER A 10 44.61 -54.08 5.88
C SER A 10 45.88 -53.90 5.04
N ARG A 11 46.16 -52.66 4.62
CA ARG A 11 47.48 -52.01 4.80
C ARG A 11 47.34 -50.53 5.17
N LYS A 12 48.18 -50.17 6.17
CA LYS A 12 48.29 -48.93 6.93
C LYS A 12 49.22 -47.91 6.27
N ASN A 13 49.06 -46.63 6.64
CA ASN A 13 50.08 -45.69 7.17
C ASN A 13 49.31 -44.50 7.78
N HIS A 14 49.19 -44.28 9.10
CA HIS A 14 50.14 -43.69 10.08
C HIS A 14 50.85 -42.43 9.56
N ASN A 15 50.69 -41.21 10.09
CA ASN A 15 50.80 -40.70 11.49
C ASN A 15 49.78 -39.55 11.75
N LYS A 16 49.04 -39.42 12.88
CA LYS A 16 49.37 -39.09 14.31
C LYS A 16 50.19 -37.79 14.46
N SER A 17 49.83 -36.78 15.27
CA SER A 17 49.17 -36.67 16.59
C SER A 17 48.27 -35.41 16.64
N SER A 18 47.08 -35.35 17.27
CA SER A 18 46.61 -35.60 18.65
C SER A 18 46.93 -34.54 19.71
N LYS A 19 45.84 -33.84 20.12
CA LYS A 19 45.44 -33.43 21.50
C LYS A 19 46.19 -32.22 22.09
N LYS A 20 45.56 -31.33 22.88
CA LYS A 20 44.33 -31.38 23.68
C LYS A 20 43.95 -29.94 24.11
N HIS A 21 42.70 -29.79 24.55
CA HIS A 21 42.12 -28.66 25.28
C HIS A 21 43.05 -28.04 26.33
N ASP A 22 43.00 -26.70 26.44
CA ASP A 22 42.97 -26.07 27.74
C ASP A 22 42.13 -24.78 27.71
N ALA A 23 41.32 -24.61 28.75
CA ALA A 23 40.49 -23.44 28.97
C ALA A 23 41.35 -22.34 29.59
N ASN A 24 41.29 -21.11 29.04
CA ASN A 24 41.69 -19.96 29.82
C ASN A 24 40.85 -18.74 29.47
N LYS A 25 39.98 -18.36 30.41
CA LYS A 25 39.42 -17.01 30.53
C LYS A 25 40.58 -16.03 30.67
N LYS A 26 40.70 -15.07 29.76
CA LYS A 26 41.25 -13.76 30.09
C LYS A 26 40.35 -12.67 29.51
N HIS A 27 39.60 -12.05 30.42
CA HIS A 27 39.24 -10.64 30.32
C HIS A 27 40.52 -9.82 30.12
N GLN A 28 40.53 -8.93 29.15
CA GLN A 28 41.05 -7.57 29.28
C GLN A 28 40.67 -6.79 28.01
N GLN A 29 39.68 -5.90 28.17
CA GLN A 29 39.77 -4.45 27.93
C GLN A 29 39.72 -4.14 26.42
N GLN A 30 38.54 -3.87 25.86
CA GLN A 30 37.82 -2.60 26.03
C GLN A 30 38.75 -1.41 25.78
N GLU A 31 39.14 -1.25 24.52
CA GLU A 31 39.32 0.09 23.96
C GLU A 31 37.94 0.54 23.52
N ASP A 32 37.29 1.26 24.43
CA ASP A 32 36.12 2.07 24.16
C ASP A 32 36.52 3.16 23.16
N ASP A 33 36.41 2.88 21.86
CA ASP A 33 36.11 3.95 20.92
C ASP A 33 34.62 4.29 21.10
N VAL A 34 34.34 5.15 22.08
CA VAL A 34 33.04 5.80 22.29
C VAL A 34 32.81 6.81 21.17
N GLY A 35 32.82 6.33 19.92
CA GLY A 35 32.00 6.92 18.88
C GLY A 35 30.59 6.43 19.17
N ILE A 36 29.74 7.26 19.78
CA ILE A 36 28.32 6.97 19.96
C ILE A 36 27.78 6.54 18.59
N THR A 37 27.61 5.23 18.38
CA THR A 37 27.07 4.71 17.12
C THR A 37 25.63 5.17 17.10
N ASN A 38 25.32 6.26 16.39
CA ASN A 38 23.98 6.86 16.34
C ASN A 38 22.98 5.99 15.55
N SER A 39 23.23 4.68 15.47
CA SER A 39 22.47 3.73 14.67
C SER A 39 22.60 2.28 15.18
N TRP A 40 21.69 1.41 14.75
CA TRP A 40 21.64 -0.02 15.04
C TRP A 40 21.40 -0.83 13.76
N ILE A 41 21.84 -2.09 13.71
CA ILE A 41 21.68 -2.95 12.52
C ILE A 41 20.33 -3.66 12.57
N CYS A 42 19.56 -3.57 11.49
CA CYS A 42 18.27 -4.25 11.35
C CYS A 42 18.39 -5.77 11.57
N LYS A 43 17.49 -6.31 12.41
CA LYS A 43 17.43 -7.74 12.74
C LYS A 43 16.95 -8.64 11.60
N ASN A 44 16.30 -8.08 10.57
CA ASN A 44 15.91 -8.85 9.40
C ASN A 44 17.15 -9.27 8.63
N ALA A 45 17.36 -10.59 8.52
CA ALA A 45 18.52 -11.18 7.85
C ALA A 45 18.66 -10.74 6.38
N SER A 46 17.53 -10.51 5.70
CA SER A 46 17.47 -10.04 4.31
C SER A 46 17.70 -8.53 4.18
N CYS A 47 17.49 -7.75 5.24
CA CYS A 47 17.59 -6.29 5.19
C CYS A 47 18.96 -5.77 5.66
N ARG A 48 19.36 -6.12 6.90
CA ARG A 48 20.60 -5.67 7.58
C ARG A 48 20.94 -4.18 7.44
N ALA A 49 19.94 -3.32 7.20
CA ALA A 49 20.15 -1.89 7.04
C ALA A 49 20.66 -1.27 8.34
N ASN A 50 21.49 -0.23 8.23
CA ASN A 50 21.89 0.59 9.36
C ASN A 50 20.76 1.59 9.65
N VAL A 51 20.13 1.49 10.82
CA VAL A 51 18.93 2.24 11.22
C VAL A 51 19.30 3.30 12.24
N PRO A 52 18.88 4.57 12.08
CA PRO A 52 19.14 5.61 13.08
C PRO A 52 18.64 5.22 14.48
N LYS A 53 19.32 5.65 15.54
CA LYS A 53 18.91 5.37 16.93
C LYS A 53 17.55 5.97 17.29
N ASP A 54 17.15 7.06 16.64
CA ASP A 54 15.85 7.71 16.87
C ASP A 54 14.69 6.93 16.25
N ASP A 55 14.97 6.02 15.30
CA ASP A 55 13.96 5.19 14.68
C ASP A 55 13.68 3.94 15.53
N SER A 56 12.42 3.80 15.96
CA SER A 56 11.95 2.67 16.77
C SER A 56 11.87 1.35 15.99
N PHE A 57 11.95 1.39 14.65
CA PHE A 57 11.93 0.22 13.78
C PHE A 57 12.63 0.50 12.44
N CYS A 58 12.93 -0.56 11.68
CA CYS A 58 13.53 -0.42 10.36
C CYS A 58 12.47 -0.07 9.31
N LYS A 59 12.35 1.22 8.96
CA LYS A 59 11.40 1.74 7.96
C LYS A 59 11.47 1.08 6.58
N ARG A 60 12.60 0.43 6.24
CA ARG A 60 12.81 -0.23 4.94
C ARG A 60 12.08 -1.57 4.81
N CYS A 61 12.04 -2.36 5.88
CA CYS A 61 11.53 -3.73 5.83
C CYS A 61 10.42 -4.04 6.83
N SER A 62 10.16 -3.15 7.79
CA SER A 62 9.17 -3.36 8.83
C SER A 62 7.89 -2.60 8.54
N CYS A 63 6.77 -3.19 8.94
CA CYS A 63 5.45 -2.59 8.85
C CYS A 63 5.36 -1.38 9.80
N CYS A 64 4.90 -0.23 9.31
CA CYS A 64 4.77 0.98 10.14
C CYS A 64 3.65 0.92 11.19
N VAL A 65 2.85 -0.14 11.20
CA VAL A 65 1.79 -0.38 12.19
C VAL A 65 2.28 -1.32 13.30
N CYS A 66 2.79 -2.51 12.94
CA CYS A 66 3.18 -3.53 13.92
C CYS A 66 4.69 -3.67 14.14
N HIS A 67 5.51 -2.89 13.42
CA HIS A 67 6.97 -2.88 13.46
C HIS A 67 7.65 -4.23 13.17
N SER A 68 6.88 -5.21 12.66
CA SER A 68 7.35 -6.54 12.28
C SER A 68 7.71 -6.57 10.79
N PHE A 69 8.61 -7.49 10.41
CA PHE A 69 9.04 -7.70 9.02
C PHE A 69 8.80 -9.15 8.61
N ASP A 70 8.52 -9.37 7.33
CA ASP A 70 8.47 -10.71 6.72
C ASP A 70 9.87 -11.07 6.16
N GLU A 71 10.29 -12.32 6.26
CA GLU A 71 11.62 -12.76 5.80
C GLU A 71 11.85 -12.50 4.30
N ASN A 72 10.81 -12.70 3.48
CA ASN A 72 10.86 -12.56 2.01
C ASN A 72 10.05 -11.38 1.46
N LYS A 73 9.48 -10.52 2.33
CA LYS A 73 8.63 -9.35 2.01
C LYS A 73 7.87 -9.49 0.68
N ASP A 74 6.84 -10.33 0.65
CA ASP A 74 5.99 -10.46 -0.53
C ASP A 74 5.34 -9.10 -0.87
N PRO A 75 5.69 -8.44 -1.99
CA PRO A 75 5.22 -7.09 -2.28
C PRO A 75 3.70 -6.99 -2.46
N SER A 76 3.03 -8.11 -2.74
CA SER A 76 1.57 -8.13 -2.83
C SER A 76 0.89 -8.05 -1.45
N LEU A 77 1.56 -8.44 -0.37
CA LEU A 77 0.99 -8.40 0.99
C LEU A 77 1.24 -7.10 1.74
N TRP A 78 1.80 -6.12 1.04
CA TRP A 78 2.20 -4.85 1.61
C TRP A 78 1.61 -3.69 0.82
N LEU A 79 1.13 -2.68 1.55
CA LEU A 79 0.74 -1.37 1.03
C LEU A 79 1.88 -0.41 1.28
N VAL A 80 2.26 0.36 0.27
CA VAL A 80 3.35 1.33 0.33
C VAL A 80 2.76 2.72 0.10
N CYS A 81 3.11 3.67 0.97
CA CYS A 81 2.79 5.07 0.76
C CYS A 81 3.78 5.66 -0.25
N GLU A 82 3.44 5.56 -1.54
CA GLU A 82 4.26 6.02 -2.65
C GLU A 82 3.51 7.04 -3.51
N SER A 83 4.25 7.71 -4.40
CA SER A 83 3.69 8.60 -5.41
C SER A 83 2.92 7.78 -6.45
N GLU A 84 1.69 8.21 -6.77
CA GLU A 84 0.90 7.62 -7.86
C GLU A 84 1.16 8.36 -9.17
N LYS A 85 1.49 9.66 -9.07
CA LYS A 85 1.85 10.52 -10.20
C LYS A 85 3.21 11.17 -9.98
N PRO A 86 4.00 11.43 -11.03
CA PRO A 86 5.32 12.08 -10.92
C PRO A 86 5.31 13.42 -10.19
N SER A 87 4.15 14.09 -10.12
CA SER A 87 3.94 15.36 -9.43
C SER A 87 3.58 15.23 -7.94
N ASP A 88 3.38 14.02 -7.43
CA ASP A 88 3.00 13.78 -6.03
C ASP A 88 4.22 13.99 -5.13
N VAL A 89 4.19 15.08 -4.36
CA VAL A 89 5.26 15.45 -3.41
C VAL A 89 4.95 15.05 -1.96
N GLU A 90 3.76 14.51 -1.69
CA GLU A 90 3.27 14.26 -0.32
C GLU A 90 3.12 12.77 0.00
N PHE A 91 4.23 12.01 0.01
CA PHE A 91 4.23 10.61 0.47
C PHE A 91 5.39 10.33 1.42
N CYS A 92 5.18 9.47 2.42
CA CYS A 92 6.19 9.17 3.45
C CYS A 92 7.09 7.96 3.12
N GLY A 93 6.77 7.18 2.09
CA GLY A 93 7.54 5.98 1.70
C GLY A 93 7.40 4.79 2.64
N LEU A 94 6.65 4.92 3.74
CA LEU A 94 6.45 3.84 4.70
C LEU A 94 5.47 2.80 4.16
N SER A 95 5.68 1.55 4.57
CA SER A 95 4.85 0.42 4.16
C SER A 95 4.21 -0.28 5.36
N CYS A 96 3.00 -0.82 5.18
CA CYS A 96 2.32 -1.65 6.17
C CYS A 96 1.79 -2.94 5.53
N HIS A 97 1.58 -3.98 6.32
CA HIS A 97 0.88 -5.18 5.85
C HIS A 97 -0.56 -4.83 5.47
N VAL A 98 -1.10 -5.48 4.44
CA VAL A 98 -2.52 -5.36 4.09
C VAL A 98 -3.40 -5.76 5.29
N GLU A 99 -3.07 -6.83 6.01
CA GLU A 99 -3.79 -7.26 7.22
C GLU A 99 -3.71 -6.23 8.36
N CYS A 100 -2.60 -5.48 8.47
CA CYS A 100 -2.52 -4.38 9.43
C CYS A 100 -3.43 -3.23 9.02
N ALA A 101 -3.47 -2.88 7.74
CA ALA A 101 -4.37 -1.84 7.24
C ALA A 101 -5.85 -2.21 7.46
N PHE A 102 -6.23 -3.48 7.29
CA PHE A 102 -7.59 -3.93 7.63
C PHE A 102 -7.90 -3.78 9.12
N ARG A 103 -6.98 -4.20 10.00
CA ARG A 103 -7.18 -4.12 11.46
C ARG A 103 -7.38 -2.69 11.94
N GLU A 104 -6.69 -1.74 11.33
CA GLU A 104 -6.75 -0.31 11.67
C GLU A 104 -7.84 0.45 10.88
N ASP A 105 -8.71 -0.26 10.14
CA ASP A 105 -9.73 0.33 9.26
C ASP A 105 -9.17 1.39 8.31
N LYS A 106 -8.03 1.08 7.67
CA LYS A 106 -7.29 1.99 6.76
C LYS A 106 -7.38 1.61 5.30
N VAL A 107 -8.12 0.56 4.94
CA VAL A 107 -8.18 0.05 3.55
C VAL A 107 -9.58 -0.46 3.21
N GLY A 108 -10.01 -0.31 1.95
CA GLY A 108 -11.34 -0.69 1.49
C GLY A 108 -12.32 0.47 1.62
N VAL A 109 -13.47 0.24 2.25
CA VAL A 109 -14.41 1.29 2.66
C VAL A 109 -14.06 1.76 4.06
N THR A 110 -13.25 2.82 4.15
CA THR A 110 -12.79 3.38 5.43
C THR A 110 -13.47 4.71 5.72
N SER A 111 -13.68 5.03 6.99
CA SER A 111 -14.14 6.35 7.41
C SER A 111 -12.99 7.16 8.02
N ILE A 112 -12.68 8.31 7.44
CA ILE A 112 -11.78 9.28 8.11
C ILE A 112 -12.64 10.10 9.09
N GLY A 113 -12.76 9.56 10.31
CA GLY A 113 -13.63 10.11 11.35
C GLY A 113 -15.11 10.03 10.98
N ASN A 114 -15.95 10.92 11.52
CA ASN A 114 -17.39 10.97 11.24
C ASN A 114 -17.75 11.74 9.95
N LEU A 115 -16.76 12.13 9.14
CA LEU A 115 -16.89 13.20 8.14
C LEU A 115 -16.83 12.71 6.69
N MET A 116 -16.06 11.67 6.39
CA MET A 116 -15.85 11.22 5.01
C MET A 116 -15.65 9.71 4.94
N LYS A 117 -16.50 9.03 4.16
CA LYS A 117 -16.27 7.65 3.74
C LYS A 117 -15.42 7.67 2.48
N LEU A 118 -14.28 7.00 2.54
CA LEU A 118 -13.45 6.77 1.39
C LEU A 118 -13.75 5.39 0.84
N ASP A 119 -14.26 5.36 -0.38
CA ASP A 119 -14.61 4.13 -1.07
C ASP A 119 -13.43 3.61 -1.91
N GLY A 120 -13.01 2.38 -1.64
CA GLY A 120 -11.99 1.71 -2.43
C GLY A 120 -10.61 2.34 -2.35
N CYS A 121 -10.19 2.75 -1.15
CA CYS A 121 -8.91 3.44 -0.96
C CYS A 121 -8.08 2.85 0.20
N PHE A 122 -6.83 3.27 0.28
CA PHE A 122 -5.92 3.05 1.40
C PHE A 122 -5.50 4.40 1.98
N CYS A 123 -5.66 4.59 3.28
CA CYS A 123 -5.16 5.74 4.02
C CYS A 123 -3.88 5.34 4.76
N CYS A 124 -2.75 5.98 4.42
CA CYS A 124 -1.47 5.70 5.05
C CYS A 124 -1.55 5.93 6.56
N TYR A 125 -1.25 4.89 7.34
CA TYR A 125 -1.23 4.96 8.80
C TYR A 125 -0.32 6.07 9.35
N SER A 126 0.81 6.35 8.67
CA SER A 126 1.81 7.30 9.18
C SER A 126 1.56 8.76 8.80
N CYS A 127 1.11 9.03 7.57
CA CYS A 127 1.01 10.41 7.07
C CYS A 127 -0.38 10.78 6.56
N GLY A 128 -1.35 9.86 6.60
CA GLY A 128 -2.72 10.10 6.17
C GLY A 128 -2.95 10.14 4.66
N LYS A 129 -1.90 10.08 3.83
CA LYS A 129 -2.03 10.05 2.36
C LYS A 129 -3.04 8.98 1.93
N VAL A 130 -3.99 9.38 1.09
CA VAL A 130 -4.96 8.47 0.49
C VAL A 130 -4.45 8.00 -0.86
N SER A 131 -4.57 6.70 -1.12
CA SER A 131 -4.14 6.04 -2.35
C SER A 131 -5.18 5.02 -2.82
N GLU A 132 -5.19 4.70 -4.11
CA GLU A 132 -6.11 3.71 -4.66
C GLU A 132 -5.68 2.27 -4.34
N ILE A 133 -6.65 1.39 -4.06
CA ILE A 133 -6.36 -0.02 -3.72
C ILE A 133 -6.36 -0.94 -4.92
N LEU A 134 -6.83 -0.48 -6.08
CA LEU A 134 -7.03 -1.32 -7.27
C LEU A 134 -5.72 -2.01 -7.69
N GLY A 135 -4.59 -1.29 -7.59
CA GLY A 135 -3.26 -1.87 -7.85
C GLY A 135 -2.88 -2.98 -6.87
N CYS A 136 -3.19 -2.83 -5.58
CA CYS A 136 -2.97 -3.86 -4.57
C CYS A 136 -3.90 -5.06 -4.77
N TRP A 137 -5.16 -4.81 -5.07
CA TRP A 137 -6.16 -5.82 -5.37
C TRP A 137 -5.76 -6.68 -6.58
N LYS A 138 -5.31 -6.04 -7.67
CA LYS A 138 -4.83 -6.75 -8.87
C LYS A 138 -3.64 -7.67 -8.54
N LYS A 139 -2.72 -7.23 -7.67
CA LYS A 139 -1.60 -8.08 -7.20
C LYS A 139 -2.08 -9.32 -6.45
N GLN A 140 -3.19 -9.26 -5.70
CA GLN A 140 -3.77 -10.46 -5.07
C GLN A 140 -4.24 -11.46 -6.12
N LEU A 141 -4.95 -10.99 -7.14
CA LEU A 141 -5.48 -11.86 -8.19
C LEU A 141 -4.39 -12.48 -9.05
N VAL A 142 -3.31 -11.74 -9.35
CA VAL A 142 -2.14 -12.32 -10.03
C VAL A 142 -1.54 -13.45 -9.19
N ALA A 143 -1.36 -13.21 -7.88
CA ALA A 143 -0.86 -14.24 -6.97
C ALA A 143 -1.83 -15.43 -6.84
N ALA A 144 -3.15 -15.21 -6.87
CA ALA A 144 -4.17 -16.26 -6.85
C ALA A 144 -4.13 -17.11 -8.12
N LYS A 145 -4.11 -16.44 -9.29
CA LYS A 145 -4.02 -17.07 -10.61
C LYS A 145 -2.79 -17.98 -10.73
N ASP A 146 -1.65 -17.56 -10.19
CA ASP A 146 -0.40 -18.31 -10.26
C ASP A 146 -0.18 -19.26 -9.06
N ALA A 147 -1.13 -19.31 -8.12
CA ALA A 147 -1.02 -20.11 -6.90
C ALA A 147 -1.02 -21.61 -7.21
N ARG A 148 -0.01 -22.31 -6.67
CA ARG A 148 0.09 -23.78 -6.73
C ARG A 148 -0.37 -24.48 -5.46
N ARG A 149 -0.39 -23.76 -4.34
CA ARG A 149 -0.83 -24.26 -3.04
C ARG A 149 -2.20 -23.72 -2.68
N ARG A 150 -3.04 -24.58 -2.09
CA ARG A 150 -4.43 -24.24 -1.75
C ARG A 150 -4.51 -23.14 -0.71
N ASP A 151 -3.70 -23.20 0.35
CA ASP A 151 -3.65 -22.14 1.36
C ASP A 151 -3.34 -20.77 0.76
N VAL A 152 -2.40 -20.70 -0.19
CA VAL A 152 -2.10 -19.46 -0.92
C VAL A 152 -3.29 -19.02 -1.75
N LEU A 153 -3.90 -19.90 -2.56
CA LEU A 153 -5.07 -19.56 -3.37
C LEU A 153 -6.22 -19.00 -2.51
N CYS A 154 -6.61 -19.75 -1.46
CA CYS A 154 -7.69 -19.37 -0.55
C CYS A 154 -7.43 -18.01 0.09
N TYR A 155 -6.20 -17.82 0.60
CA TYR A 155 -5.82 -16.57 1.23
C TYR A 155 -5.88 -15.37 0.27
N ARG A 156 -5.46 -15.54 -1.00
CA ARG A 156 -5.51 -14.45 -1.98
C ARG A 156 -6.92 -14.09 -2.40
N ILE A 157 -7.77 -15.08 -2.62
CA ILE A 157 -9.18 -14.87 -2.96
C ILE A 157 -9.88 -14.14 -1.81
N GLU A 158 -9.70 -14.61 -0.57
CA GLU A 158 -10.26 -13.96 0.61
C GLU A 158 -9.76 -12.52 0.78
N MET A 159 -8.46 -12.29 0.57
CA MET A 159 -7.89 -10.94 0.61
C MET A 159 -8.50 -10.02 -0.45
N SER A 160 -8.63 -10.51 -1.69
CA SER A 160 -9.22 -9.76 -2.79
C SER A 160 -10.70 -9.44 -2.57
N TYR A 161 -11.44 -10.34 -1.92
CA TYR A 161 -12.83 -10.13 -1.54
C TYR A 161 -12.92 -8.98 -0.54
N ARG A 162 -12.19 -9.10 0.58
CA ARG A 162 -12.18 -8.09 1.65
C ARG A 162 -11.75 -6.71 1.18
N LEU A 163 -10.83 -6.62 0.23
CA LEU A 163 -10.36 -5.33 -0.29
C LEU A 163 -11.46 -4.52 -0.97
N LEU A 164 -12.39 -5.19 -1.66
CA LEU A 164 -13.49 -4.52 -2.37
C LEU A 164 -14.84 -4.66 -1.66
N ASP A 165 -14.85 -5.24 -0.47
CA ASP A 165 -16.09 -5.44 0.28
C ASP A 165 -16.72 -4.10 0.68
N GLY A 166 -18.03 -4.00 0.46
CA GLY A 166 -18.81 -2.77 0.63
C GLY A 166 -18.53 -1.66 -0.40
N THR A 167 -17.57 -1.84 -1.33
CA THR A 167 -17.23 -0.75 -2.26
C THR A 167 -18.32 -0.53 -3.31
N CYS A 168 -18.65 0.72 -3.62
CA CYS A 168 -19.61 1.03 -4.69
C CYS A 168 -18.90 1.20 -6.04
N ARG A 169 -17.74 1.87 -6.03
CA ARG A 169 -16.89 2.14 -7.21
C ARG A 169 -16.40 0.87 -7.91
N PHE A 170 -16.14 -0.18 -7.15
CA PHE A 170 -15.59 -1.44 -7.67
C PHE A 170 -16.56 -2.61 -7.55
N SER A 171 -17.87 -2.33 -7.47
CA SER A 171 -18.92 -3.34 -7.30
C SER A 171 -18.88 -4.43 -8.37
N GLU A 172 -18.76 -4.07 -9.65
CA GLU A 172 -18.68 -5.04 -10.76
C GLU A 172 -17.44 -5.95 -10.66
N LEU A 173 -16.28 -5.37 -10.31
CA LEU A 173 -15.05 -6.14 -10.08
C LEU A 173 -15.20 -7.07 -8.88
N HIS A 174 -15.87 -6.61 -7.83
CA HIS A 174 -16.10 -7.39 -6.63
C HIS A 174 -16.99 -8.61 -6.93
N GLU A 175 -18.04 -8.49 -7.74
CA GLU A 175 -18.92 -9.62 -8.09
C GLU A 175 -18.17 -10.81 -8.70
N VAL A 176 -17.15 -10.55 -9.54
CA VAL A 176 -16.29 -11.63 -10.08
C VAL A 176 -15.55 -12.38 -8.98
N VAL A 177 -15.04 -11.64 -7.99
CA VAL A 177 -14.34 -12.23 -6.84
C VAL A 177 -15.30 -12.93 -5.90
N LYS A 178 -16.54 -12.45 -5.73
CA LYS A 178 -17.58 -13.16 -4.98
C LYS A 178 -17.89 -14.52 -5.58
N ALA A 179 -18.01 -14.60 -6.91
CA ALA A 179 -18.19 -15.86 -7.61
C ALA A 179 -17.01 -16.81 -7.36
N ALA A 180 -15.77 -16.31 -7.50
CA ALA A 180 -14.57 -17.10 -7.25
C ALA A 180 -14.48 -17.60 -5.80
N LYS A 181 -14.82 -16.74 -4.83
CA LYS A 181 -14.87 -17.09 -3.40
C LYS A 181 -15.91 -18.18 -3.14
N SER A 182 -17.14 -18.01 -3.63
CA SER A 182 -18.22 -19.00 -3.45
C SER A 182 -17.84 -20.37 -4.00
N MET A 183 -17.33 -20.42 -5.24
CA MET A 183 -16.91 -21.68 -5.86
C MET A 183 -15.82 -22.39 -5.06
N LEU A 184 -14.89 -21.63 -4.47
CA LEU A 184 -13.82 -22.19 -3.68
C LEU A 184 -14.33 -22.67 -2.31
N GLU A 185 -15.22 -21.91 -1.67
CA GLU A 185 -15.82 -22.25 -0.38
C GLU A 185 -16.66 -23.53 -0.42
N ASP A 186 -17.33 -23.81 -1.55
CA ASP A 186 -18.08 -25.05 -1.75
C ASP A 186 -17.18 -26.30 -1.67
N GLU A 187 -15.90 -26.18 -2.03
CA GLU A 187 -14.94 -27.29 -2.05
C GLU A 187 -14.08 -27.39 -0.78
N VAL A 188 -13.69 -26.25 -0.20
CA VAL A 188 -12.71 -26.21 0.90
C VAL A 188 -13.28 -25.69 2.23
N GLY A 189 -14.56 -25.31 2.24
CA GLY A 189 -15.20 -24.62 3.36
C GLY A 189 -14.83 -23.14 3.43
N PRO A 190 -15.26 -22.43 4.50
CA PRO A 190 -15.09 -20.99 4.63
C PRO A 190 -13.62 -20.53 4.53
N LEU A 191 -13.34 -19.53 3.69
CA LEU A 191 -11.96 -19.08 3.46
C LEU A 191 -11.39 -18.21 4.58
N ASP A 192 -12.27 -17.57 5.36
CA ASP A 192 -11.92 -16.81 6.56
C ASP A 192 -11.53 -17.73 7.73
N GLY A 193 -11.79 -19.04 7.60
CA GLY A 193 -11.50 -20.06 8.58
C GLY A 193 -10.00 -20.40 8.74
N PRO A 194 -9.56 -20.90 9.91
CA PRO A 194 -8.18 -21.33 10.15
C PRO A 194 -7.72 -22.50 9.25
N SER A 195 -8.66 -23.34 8.82
CA SER A 195 -8.41 -24.50 7.95
C SER A 195 -7.90 -24.09 6.58
N ALA A 196 -8.51 -23.06 5.98
CA ALA A 196 -8.12 -22.55 4.67
C ALA A 196 -6.67 -22.03 4.67
N ARG A 197 -6.20 -21.46 5.80
CA ARG A 197 -4.84 -20.91 5.94
C ARG A 197 -3.76 -21.97 6.18
N THR A 198 -4.14 -23.22 6.43
CA THR A 198 -3.20 -24.31 6.79
C THR A 198 -3.22 -25.48 5.81
N ASP A 199 -4.17 -25.53 4.87
CA ASP A 199 -4.24 -26.56 3.84
C ASP A 199 -3.14 -26.40 2.78
N ARG A 200 -2.06 -27.18 2.95
CA ARG A 200 -0.92 -27.19 2.05
C ARG A 200 -1.12 -28.05 0.79
N GLY A 201 -2.34 -28.46 0.49
CA GLY A 201 -2.65 -29.22 -0.70
C GLY A 201 -2.39 -28.45 -1.99
N ILE A 202 -2.46 -29.18 -3.10
CA ILE A 202 -2.12 -28.67 -4.44
C ILE A 202 -3.39 -28.16 -5.12
N VAL A 203 -3.33 -26.96 -5.68
CA VAL A 203 -4.47 -26.30 -6.35
C VAL A 203 -5.01 -27.15 -7.49
N SER A 204 -4.15 -27.75 -8.31
CA SER A 204 -4.57 -28.57 -9.46
C SER A 204 -5.37 -29.84 -9.11
N ARG A 205 -5.57 -30.14 -7.82
CA ARG A 205 -6.42 -31.23 -7.35
C ARG A 205 -7.83 -30.78 -6.98
N LEU A 206 -8.10 -29.47 -6.97
CA LEU A 206 -9.45 -28.93 -6.80
C LEU A 206 -10.17 -28.98 -8.15
N PRO A 207 -11.39 -29.54 -8.21
CA PRO A 207 -12.19 -29.56 -9.44
C PRO A 207 -12.41 -28.15 -10.01
N VAL A 208 -12.65 -27.18 -9.14
CA VAL A 208 -12.94 -25.77 -9.48
C VAL A 208 -11.69 -24.92 -9.75
N ALA A 209 -10.48 -25.49 -9.69
CA ALA A 209 -9.24 -24.72 -9.77
C ALA A 209 -9.11 -23.88 -11.05
N SER A 210 -9.40 -24.50 -12.21
CA SER A 210 -9.30 -23.81 -13.51
C SER A 210 -10.27 -22.65 -13.56
N ASP A 211 -11.53 -22.88 -13.19
CA ASP A 211 -12.58 -21.88 -13.23
C ASP A 211 -12.28 -20.70 -12.31
N VAL A 212 -11.79 -20.97 -11.09
CA VAL A 212 -11.38 -19.91 -10.14
C VAL A 212 -10.20 -19.09 -10.69
N GLN A 213 -9.22 -19.73 -11.33
CA GLN A 213 -8.08 -19.02 -11.94
C GLN A 213 -8.47 -18.25 -13.21
N GLU A 214 -9.46 -18.73 -13.96
CA GLU A 214 -10.06 -18.02 -15.09
C GLU A 214 -10.85 -16.79 -14.62
N LEU A 215 -11.61 -16.89 -13.53
CA LEU A 215 -12.26 -15.74 -12.88
C LEU A 215 -11.22 -14.69 -12.44
N CYS A 216 -10.10 -15.11 -11.85
CA CYS A 216 -8.99 -14.21 -11.53
C CYS A 216 -8.45 -13.50 -12.79
N THR A 217 -8.29 -14.25 -13.88
CA THR A 217 -7.80 -13.70 -15.17
C THR A 217 -8.78 -12.68 -15.74
N SER A 218 -10.08 -12.98 -15.70
CA SER A 218 -11.14 -12.07 -16.14
C SER A 218 -11.16 -10.79 -15.30
N ALA A 219 -11.13 -10.91 -13.98
CA ALA A 219 -11.11 -9.79 -13.04
C ALA A 219 -9.88 -8.88 -13.22
N ILE A 220 -8.70 -9.46 -13.48
CA ILE A 220 -7.48 -8.70 -13.81
C ILE A 220 -7.69 -7.86 -15.06
N LYS A 221 -8.23 -8.46 -16.13
CA LYS A 221 -8.49 -7.77 -17.40
C LYS A 221 -9.51 -6.65 -17.22
N MET A 222 -10.60 -6.91 -16.51
CA MET A 222 -11.62 -5.88 -16.22
C MET A 222 -11.03 -4.69 -15.47
N ALA A 223 -10.13 -4.91 -14.50
CA ALA A 223 -9.46 -3.82 -13.80
C ALA A 223 -8.51 -3.02 -14.69
N GLU A 224 -7.85 -3.67 -15.65
CA GLU A 224 -6.99 -2.98 -16.63
C GLU A 224 -7.81 -2.12 -17.59
N ASP A 225 -8.92 -2.65 -18.09
CA ASP A 225 -9.88 -1.91 -18.92
C ASP A 225 -10.49 -0.74 -18.13
N TRP A 226 -10.81 -0.94 -16.85
CA TRP A 226 -11.29 0.09 -15.95
C TRP A 226 -10.28 1.23 -15.77
N SER A 227 -9.02 0.91 -15.48
CA SER A 227 -7.96 1.92 -15.36
C SER A 227 -7.73 2.67 -16.68
N ALA A 228 -7.79 1.98 -17.82
CA ALA A 228 -7.67 2.60 -19.14
C ALA A 228 -8.86 3.53 -19.45
N ASN A 229 -10.08 3.16 -19.07
CA ASN A 229 -11.27 4.00 -19.24
C ASN A 229 -11.21 5.26 -18.36
N ILE A 230 -10.85 5.13 -17.08
CA ILE A 230 -10.67 6.31 -16.22
C ILE A 230 -9.62 7.25 -16.80
N ALA A 231 -8.50 6.73 -17.31
CA ALA A 231 -7.48 7.57 -17.95
C ALA A 231 -7.97 8.27 -19.23
N ARG A 232 -8.97 7.71 -19.93
CA ARG A 232 -9.59 8.29 -21.13
C ARG A 232 -10.70 9.30 -20.83
N ASP A 233 -11.48 9.05 -19.78
CA ASP A 233 -12.65 9.85 -19.42
C ASP A 233 -12.35 10.94 -18.36
N SER A 234 -11.17 10.90 -17.74
CA SER A 234 -10.71 11.98 -16.88
C SER A 234 -10.27 13.16 -17.73
N ILE A 235 -11.00 14.28 -17.65
CA ILE A 235 -10.44 15.58 -18.08
C ILE A 235 -9.18 15.78 -17.24
N PRO A 236 -7.98 15.88 -17.85
CA PRO A 236 -6.77 16.05 -17.08
C PRO A 236 -6.87 17.35 -16.31
N ALA A 237 -6.63 17.31 -15.00
CA ALA A 237 -6.68 18.49 -14.15
C ALA A 237 -5.85 19.62 -14.80
N ALA A 238 -6.48 20.74 -15.11
CA ALA A 238 -5.80 21.86 -15.78
C ALA A 238 -4.98 22.71 -14.81
N CYS A 239 -5.23 22.58 -13.51
CA CYS A 239 -4.44 23.25 -12.48
C CYS A 239 -4.37 22.43 -11.19
N ARG A 240 -3.43 22.83 -10.34
CA ARG A 240 -3.35 22.48 -8.92
C ARG A 240 -3.02 23.74 -8.12
N PHE A 241 -3.19 23.70 -6.81
CA PHE A 241 -2.75 24.78 -5.93
C PHE A 241 -2.01 24.24 -4.71
N HIS A 242 -1.25 25.12 -4.06
CA HIS A 242 -0.69 24.87 -2.73
C HIS A 242 -0.74 26.14 -1.89
N PHE A 243 -0.61 25.97 -0.59
CA PHE A 243 -0.53 27.06 0.38
C PHE A 243 0.90 27.59 0.43
N GLU A 244 1.09 28.87 0.12
CA GLU A 244 2.39 29.54 0.28
C GLU A 244 2.57 30.07 1.72
N ASP A 245 1.49 30.59 2.31
CA ASP A 245 1.51 31.16 3.65
C ASP A 245 0.14 30.98 4.32
N VAL A 246 0.15 30.62 5.61
CA VAL A 246 -1.04 30.37 6.41
C VAL A 246 -0.88 31.09 7.74
N ALA A 247 -1.65 32.16 7.94
CA ALA A 247 -1.71 32.91 9.18
C ALA A 247 -3.08 32.73 9.86
N SER A 248 -3.23 33.29 11.06
CA SER A 248 -4.44 33.12 11.88
C SER A 248 -5.73 33.60 11.21
N THR A 249 -5.65 34.60 10.31
CA THR A 249 -6.82 35.20 9.65
C THR A 249 -6.70 35.29 8.13
N ARG A 250 -5.66 34.70 7.54
CA ARG A 250 -5.41 34.78 6.11
C ARG A 250 -4.63 33.60 5.59
N VAL A 251 -4.85 33.30 4.31
CA VAL A 251 -4.17 32.24 3.58
C VAL A 251 -3.77 32.78 2.23
N THR A 252 -2.53 32.50 1.83
CA THR A 252 -2.03 32.76 0.46
C THR A 252 -1.96 31.44 -0.30
N LEU A 253 -2.69 31.36 -1.41
CA LEU A 253 -2.69 30.25 -2.35
C LEU A 253 -1.82 30.58 -3.56
N ARG A 254 -1.05 29.61 -4.04
CA ARG A 254 -0.44 29.68 -5.38
C ARG A 254 -1.07 28.64 -6.30
N LEU A 255 -1.69 29.12 -7.37
CA LEU A 255 -2.14 28.31 -8.50
C LEU A 255 -0.96 27.94 -9.39
N ILE A 256 -0.90 26.67 -9.75
CA ILE A 256 0.05 26.09 -10.70
C ILE A 256 -0.76 25.53 -11.85
N GLU A 257 -0.57 26.14 -13.02
CA GLU A 257 -1.13 25.62 -14.27
C GLU A 257 -0.40 24.35 -14.69
N LEU A 258 -1.15 23.37 -15.19
CA LEU A 258 -0.64 22.13 -15.73
C LEU A 258 -0.64 22.19 -17.26
N PRO A 259 0.21 21.42 -17.96
CA PRO A 259 0.28 21.45 -19.43
C PRO A 259 -1.06 21.21 -20.13
N SER A 260 -1.93 20.41 -19.52
CA SER A 260 -3.30 20.14 -19.95
C SER A 260 -4.19 21.38 -20.04
N ALA A 261 -3.86 22.50 -19.38
CA ALA A 261 -4.63 23.73 -19.47
C ALA A 261 -4.61 24.37 -20.86
N GLU A 262 -3.49 24.23 -21.57
CA GLU A 262 -3.37 24.68 -22.96
C GLU A 262 -4.18 23.78 -23.89
N GLU A 263 -4.07 22.46 -23.71
CA GLU A 263 -4.81 21.46 -24.50
C GLU A 263 -6.33 21.61 -24.32
N CYS A 264 -6.78 21.92 -23.11
CA CYS A 264 -8.19 22.10 -22.78
C CYS A 264 -8.70 23.53 -23.05
N GLY A 265 -7.87 24.45 -23.54
CA GLY A 265 -8.30 25.82 -23.84
C GLY A 265 -8.78 26.62 -22.62
N VAL A 266 -8.17 26.43 -21.46
CA VAL A 266 -8.57 27.09 -20.22
C VAL A 266 -8.43 28.61 -20.34
N THR A 267 -9.49 29.32 -19.94
CA THR A 267 -9.60 30.78 -19.97
C THR A 267 -9.46 31.42 -18.58
N GLY A 268 -9.75 30.67 -17.52
CA GLY A 268 -9.61 31.15 -16.13
C GLY A 268 -9.96 30.09 -15.08
N TYR A 269 -10.05 30.52 -13.83
CA TYR A 269 -10.28 29.67 -12.67
C TYR A 269 -11.33 30.26 -11.73
N ARG A 270 -12.14 29.41 -11.11
CA ARG A 270 -13.05 29.79 -10.02
C ARG A 270 -12.58 29.15 -8.73
N LEU A 271 -12.51 29.94 -7.67
CA LEU A 271 -12.05 29.52 -6.35
C LEU A 271 -13.16 29.72 -5.31
N TRP A 272 -13.51 28.64 -4.62
CA TRP A 272 -14.38 28.68 -3.45
C TRP A 272 -13.56 28.51 -2.18
N CYS A 273 -13.92 29.26 -1.14
CA CYS A 273 -13.44 29.09 0.22
C CYS A 273 -14.65 29.08 1.16
N PHE A 274 -14.83 28.00 1.90
CA PHE A 274 -16.00 27.81 2.77
C PHE A 274 -15.60 27.05 4.04
N LYS A 275 -16.35 27.22 5.13
CA LYS A 275 -16.02 26.52 6.38
C LYS A 275 -16.39 25.05 6.25
N LYS A 276 -15.63 24.21 6.94
CA LYS A 276 -15.90 22.77 6.97
C LYS A 276 -17.32 22.49 7.50
N GLY A 277 -18.10 21.75 6.70
CA GLY A 277 -19.52 21.44 6.99
C GLY A 277 -20.52 22.36 6.29
N GLU A 278 -20.06 23.44 5.65
CA GLU A 278 -20.88 24.25 4.74
C GLU A 278 -20.81 23.66 3.33
N THR A 279 -21.92 23.70 2.61
CA THR A 279 -21.93 23.47 1.17
C THR A 279 -21.57 24.77 0.46
N PRO A 280 -20.59 24.76 -0.47
CA PRO A 280 -20.28 25.94 -1.26
C PRO A 280 -21.52 26.35 -2.06
N GLU A 281 -21.98 27.59 -1.86
CA GLU A 281 -22.99 28.17 -2.74
C GLU A 281 -22.37 28.44 -4.10
N ASP A 282 -23.07 28.08 -5.18
CA ASP A 282 -22.53 28.14 -6.54
C ASP A 282 -22.14 29.55 -6.98
N ASP A 283 -22.70 30.59 -6.35
CA ASP A 283 -22.45 32.00 -6.67
C ASP A 283 -21.35 32.66 -5.80
N GLN A 284 -20.86 31.99 -4.76
CA GLN A 284 -19.83 32.54 -3.85
C GLN A 284 -18.43 32.02 -4.20
N PHE A 285 -17.91 32.44 -5.36
CA PHE A 285 -16.54 32.17 -5.80
C PHE A 285 -15.77 33.45 -6.13
N LEU A 286 -14.45 33.35 -6.03
CA LEU A 286 -13.54 34.31 -6.65
C LEU A 286 -13.30 33.88 -8.09
N ASP A 287 -13.64 34.75 -9.03
CA ASP A 287 -13.31 34.59 -10.44
C ASP A 287 -11.88 35.09 -10.66
N LEU A 288 -11.02 34.19 -11.15
CA LEU A 288 -9.60 34.43 -11.31
C LEU A 288 -9.25 34.34 -12.78
N SER A 289 -8.64 35.40 -13.29
CA SER A 289 -8.06 35.39 -14.63
C SER A 289 -6.95 34.33 -14.72
N ARG A 290 -6.72 33.81 -15.92
CA ARG A 290 -5.63 32.85 -16.13
C ARG A 290 -4.25 33.38 -15.72
N ALA A 291 -4.03 34.70 -15.71
CA ALA A 291 -2.76 35.29 -15.28
C ALA A 291 -2.59 35.32 -13.75
N GLU A 292 -3.67 35.25 -12.97
CA GLU A 292 -3.64 35.33 -11.52
C GLU A 292 -3.19 34.01 -10.90
N ARG A 293 -1.92 33.96 -10.49
CA ARG A 293 -1.30 32.76 -9.91
C ARG A 293 -1.17 32.79 -8.39
N ARG A 294 -1.33 33.95 -7.76
CA ARG A 294 -1.17 34.11 -6.31
C ARG A 294 -2.40 34.82 -5.76
N ILE A 295 -3.11 34.16 -4.86
CA ILE A 295 -4.40 34.58 -4.34
C ILE A 295 -4.29 34.72 -2.83
N LEU A 296 -4.63 35.90 -2.32
CA LEU A 296 -4.72 36.17 -0.90
C LEU A 296 -6.18 36.11 -0.47
N LEU A 297 -6.50 35.18 0.43
CA LEU A 297 -7.77 35.11 1.12
C LEU A 297 -7.58 35.66 2.53
N ALA A 298 -8.26 36.77 2.84
CA ALA A 298 -8.21 37.45 4.13
C ALA A 298 -9.52 37.22 4.91
N ASP A 299 -9.57 37.76 6.13
CA ASP A 299 -10.76 37.77 7.00
C ASP A 299 -11.31 36.38 7.35
N LEU A 300 -10.42 35.38 7.41
CA LEU A 300 -10.76 34.06 7.91
C LEU A 300 -10.85 34.09 9.44
N ASP A 301 -11.88 33.45 9.99
CA ASP A 301 -11.97 33.23 11.43
C ASP A 301 -10.80 32.35 11.94
N PRO A 302 -10.06 32.79 12.97
CA PRO A 302 -9.02 31.99 13.59
C PRO A 302 -9.54 30.68 14.16
N CYS A 303 -8.68 29.66 14.17
CA CYS A 303 -8.99 28.33 14.72
C CYS A 303 -10.24 27.67 14.11
N LYS A 304 -10.56 28.01 12.86
CA LYS A 304 -11.57 27.33 12.03
C LYS A 304 -10.89 26.58 10.89
N GLU A 305 -11.54 25.50 10.46
CA GLU A 305 -11.09 24.70 9.34
C GLU A 305 -11.88 25.11 8.09
N TYR A 306 -11.14 25.38 7.00
CA TYR A 306 -11.68 25.84 5.72
C TYR A 306 -11.39 24.81 4.64
N MET A 307 -12.32 24.69 3.69
CA MET A 307 -12.16 23.93 2.46
C MET A 307 -11.98 24.89 1.29
N PHE A 308 -11.08 24.51 0.38
CA PHE A 308 -10.77 25.27 -0.82
C PHE A 308 -11.03 24.39 -2.03
N ARG A 309 -11.80 24.89 -2.99
CA ARG A 309 -12.08 24.21 -4.27
C ARG A 309 -11.69 25.13 -5.40
N VAL A 310 -10.93 24.62 -6.36
CA VAL A 310 -10.59 25.34 -7.59
C VAL A 310 -11.12 24.57 -8.78
N VAL A 311 -11.78 25.26 -9.71
CA VAL A 311 -12.28 24.70 -10.96
C VAL A 311 -11.77 25.55 -12.11
N SER A 312 -11.21 24.92 -13.14
CA SER A 312 -10.85 25.60 -14.40
C SER A 312 -12.07 25.74 -15.30
N TYR A 313 -12.17 26.84 -16.04
CA TYR A 313 -13.23 27.01 -17.03
C TYR A 313 -12.67 27.44 -18.40
N THR A 314 -13.48 27.16 -19.42
CA THR A 314 -13.26 27.50 -20.83
C THR A 314 -14.43 28.36 -21.32
N GLU A 315 -14.39 28.78 -22.59
CA GLU A 315 -15.53 29.44 -23.25
C GLU A 315 -16.78 28.54 -23.31
N ALA A 316 -16.62 27.22 -23.25
CA ALA A 316 -17.71 26.24 -23.28
C ALA A 316 -18.31 25.93 -21.89
N GLY A 317 -17.72 26.44 -20.81
CA GLY A 317 -18.15 26.19 -19.43
C GLY A 317 -17.02 25.69 -18.51
N CYS A 318 -17.39 25.24 -17.31
CA CYS A 318 -16.43 24.69 -16.34
C CYS A 318 -15.97 23.28 -16.74
N LEU A 319 -14.68 22.98 -16.53
CA LEU A 319 -14.05 21.66 -16.70
C LEU A 319 -14.07 20.88 -15.39
#